data_AF-A0A524HVM8-F1
#
_entry.id   AF-A0A524HVM8-F1
#
_cell.length_a   1.000
_cell.length_b   1.000
_cell.length_c   1.000
_cell.angle_alpha   90.00
_cell.angle_beta   90.00
_cell.angle_gamma   90.00
#
_symmetry.space_group_name_H-M   'P 1'
#
loop_
_entity.id
_entity.type
_entity.pdbx_description
1 polymer ?
#
loop_
_entity_poly.entity_id
_entity_poly.type
_entity_poly.pdbx_seq_one_letter_code
_entity_poly.pdbx_strand_id
1 'polypeptide(L)'
;MMFTTNPFADLAGFLSPTLMQTYVVLMMLAVVGGTLFDVLHKGSGQYFLEYRAKTRARAKRTIGSGEAAMMAMKTLLVEVVRAGEFCSQQRRISHLFMFYGFLTYLVTTVTMVLCYLGDDAVTPVILPLLWNLGALMVVIGGAWFF
;
A
#
# COMPACT_ATOMS: atom_id res chain seq x y z
N MET A 1 20.10 18.34 8.00
CA MET A 1 20.27 16.91 8.35
C MET A 1 18.97 16.21 8.77
N MET A 2 17.87 16.92 9.08
CA MET A 2 16.64 16.32 9.62
C MET A 2 15.87 15.41 8.63
N PHE A 3 15.98 15.66 7.31
CA PHE A 3 15.29 14.87 6.28
C PHE A 3 16.10 13.68 5.74
N THR A 4 17.33 13.52 6.24
CA THR A 4 18.30 12.53 5.75
C THR A 4 18.70 11.52 6.82
N THR A 5 18.17 11.66 8.03
CA THR A 5 18.40 10.76 9.18
C THR A 5 17.21 9.85 9.38
N ASN A 6 17.46 8.64 9.88
CA ASN A 6 16.41 7.69 10.21
C ASN A 6 15.64 8.20 11.44
N PRO A 7 14.35 8.58 11.32
CA PRO A 7 13.59 9.15 12.44
C PRO A 7 13.36 8.14 13.58
N PHE A 8 13.45 6.84 13.30
CA PHE A 8 13.25 5.78 14.31
C PHE A 8 14.50 5.50 15.14
N ALA A 9 15.68 5.84 14.61
CA ALA A 9 16.93 5.72 15.36
C ALA A 9 16.95 6.72 16.54
N ASP A 10 16.45 7.94 16.33
CA ASP A 10 16.32 8.94 17.39
C ASP A 10 15.30 8.52 18.46
N LEU A 11 14.27 7.75 18.08
CA LEU A 11 13.28 7.17 19.01
C LEU A 11 13.85 6.04 19.87
N ALA A 12 14.99 5.44 19.50
CA ALA A 12 15.57 4.30 20.21
C ALA A 12 15.94 4.62 21.67
N GLY A 13 16.19 5.89 21.98
CA GLY A 13 16.43 6.36 23.35
C GLY A 13 15.19 6.34 24.25
N PHE A 14 13.98 6.28 23.68
CA PHE A 14 12.71 6.23 24.41
C PHE A 14 12.00 4.87 24.28
N LEU A 15 12.02 4.28 23.08
CA LEU A 15 11.46 2.96 22.80
C LEU A 15 12.59 2.04 22.36
N SER A 16 12.72 0.84 22.95
CA SER A 16 13.76 -0.08 22.50
C SER A 16 13.53 -0.52 21.04
N PRO A 17 14.60 -0.76 20.27
CA PRO A 17 14.51 -1.32 18.92
C PRO A 17 13.60 -2.55 18.82
N THR A 18 13.76 -3.49 19.76
CA THR A 18 12.98 -4.73 19.84
C THR A 18 11.49 -4.45 20.01
N LEU A 19 11.13 -3.45 20.81
CA LEU A 19 9.72 -3.08 21.03
C LEU A 19 9.11 -2.51 19.75
N MET A 20 9.81 -1.61 19.06
CA MET A 20 9.34 -1.04 17.79
C MET A 20 9.15 -2.10 16.71
N GLN A 21 10.12 -3.00 16.56
CA GLN A 21 10.05 -4.10 15.60
C GLN A 21 8.90 -5.06 15.90
N THR A 22 8.76 -5.47 17.16
CA THR A 22 7.67 -6.37 17.59
C THR A 22 6.31 -5.72 17.34
N TYR A 23 6.17 -4.43 17.65
CA TYR A 23 4.94 -3.68 17.39
C TYR A 23 4.57 -3.68 15.90
N VAL A 24 5.52 -3.40 15.01
CA VAL A 24 5.27 -3.41 13.55
C VAL A 24 4.89 -4.80 13.06
N VAL A 25 5.54 -5.85 13.55
CA VAL A 25 5.18 -7.25 13.21
C VAL A 25 3.75 -7.58 13.65
N LEU A 26 3.39 -7.25 14.89
CA LEU A 26 2.03 -7.46 15.40
C LEU A 26 1.00 -6.66 14.62
N MET A 27 1.31 -5.41 14.25
CA MET A 27 0.44 -4.57 13.43
C MET A 27 0.20 -5.22 12.05
N MET A 28 1.25 -5.74 11.38
CA MET A 28 1.09 -6.44 10.10
C MET A 28 0.21 -7.68 10.23
N LEU A 29 0.41 -8.49 11.28
CA LEU A 29 -0.42 -9.67 11.55
C LEU A 29 -1.89 -9.28 11.79
N ALA A 30 -2.13 -8.21 12.54
CA ALA A 30 -3.47 -7.71 12.80
C ALA A 30 -4.16 -7.22 11.52
N VAL A 31 -3.45 -6.52 10.62
CA VAL A 31 -4.00 -6.07 9.33
C VAL A 31 -4.37 -7.24 8.44
N VAL A 32 -3.48 -8.23 8.31
CA VAL A 32 -3.72 -9.43 7.49
C VAL A 32 -4.89 -10.23 8.09
N GLY A 33 -4.86 -10.47 9.40
CA GLY A 33 -5.91 -11.20 10.12
C GLY A 33 -7.26 -10.50 10.04
N GLY A 34 -7.30 -9.19 10.23
CA GLY A 34 -8.51 -8.37 10.14
C GLY A 34 -9.09 -8.36 8.74
N THR A 35 -8.24 -8.27 7.71
CA THR A 35 -8.68 -8.33 6.30
C THR A 35 -9.25 -9.70 5.95
N LEU A 36 -8.60 -10.78 6.38
CA LEU A 36 -9.08 -12.13 6.14
C LEU A 36 -10.41 -12.38 6.87
N PHE A 37 -10.51 -11.94 8.12
CA PHE A 37 -11.75 -11.98 8.89
C PHE A 37 -12.86 -11.18 8.21
N ASP A 38 -12.59 -9.98 7.71
CA ASP A 38 -13.58 -9.14 7.01
C ASP A 38 -14.13 -9.83 5.74
N VAL A 39 -13.24 -10.44 4.94
CA VAL A 39 -13.62 -11.20 3.73
C VAL A 39 -14.50 -12.41 4.08
N LEU A 40 -14.14 -13.15 5.14
CA LEU A 40 -14.91 -14.29 5.63
C LEU A 40 -16.27 -13.85 6.19
N HIS A 41 -16.29 -12.81 7.01
CA HIS A 41 -17.49 -12.30 7.67
C HIS A 41 -18.50 -11.74 6.67
N LYS A 42 -18.04 -11.01 5.64
CA LYS A 42 -18.90 -10.46 4.59
C LYS A 42 -19.34 -11.51 3.55
N GLY A 43 -18.78 -12.73 3.59
CA GLY A 43 -19.04 -13.75 2.58
C GLY A 43 -18.63 -13.33 1.16
N SER A 44 -17.79 -12.31 1.00
CA SER A 44 -17.48 -11.70 -0.29
C SER A 44 -16.78 -12.70 -1.22
N GLY A 45 -15.99 -13.62 -0.66
CA GLY A 45 -15.37 -14.70 -1.42
C GLY A 45 -16.38 -15.60 -2.13
N GLN A 46 -17.48 -15.98 -1.46
CA GLN A 46 -18.54 -16.78 -2.07
C GLN A 46 -19.25 -15.99 -3.18
N TYR A 47 -19.55 -14.72 -2.93
CA TYR A 47 -20.14 -13.84 -3.92
C TYR A 47 -19.29 -13.75 -5.20
N PHE A 48 -17.97 -13.55 -5.08
CA PHE A 48 -17.09 -13.45 -6.26
C PHE A 48 -16.93 -14.78 -7.01
N LEU A 49 -16.95 -15.92 -6.31
CA LEU A 49 -16.93 -17.24 -6.93
C LEU A 49 -18.18 -17.49 -7.76
N GLU A 50 -19.36 -17.22 -7.21
CA GLU A 50 -20.62 -17.32 -7.94
C GLU A 50 -20.67 -16.35 -9.13
N TYR A 51 -20.25 -15.11 -8.92
CA TYR A 51 -20.22 -14.10 -9.97
C TYR A 51 -19.31 -14.51 -11.12
N ARG A 52 -18.14 -15.09 -10.82
CA ARG A 52 -17.22 -15.65 -11.83
C ARG A 52 -17.86 -16.81 -12.59
N ALA A 53 -18.54 -17.73 -11.92
CA ALA A 53 -19.23 -18.83 -12.60
C ALA A 53 -20.34 -18.32 -13.53
N LYS A 54 -21.17 -17.39 -13.05
CA LYS A 54 -22.26 -16.76 -13.81
C LYS A 54 -21.75 -15.99 -15.03
N THR A 55 -20.67 -15.22 -14.88
CA THR A 55 -20.08 -14.46 -16.00
C THR A 55 -19.39 -15.37 -17.01
N ARG A 56 -18.73 -16.45 -16.58
CA ARG A 56 -18.14 -17.44 -17.49
C ARG A 56 -19.18 -18.16 -18.32
N ALA A 57 -20.32 -18.52 -17.73
CA ALA A 57 -21.44 -19.15 -18.45
C ALA A 57 -22.09 -18.22 -19.49
N ARG A 58 -22.02 -16.90 -19.29
CA ARG A 58 -22.55 -15.88 -20.21
C ARG A 58 -21.50 -15.35 -21.21
N ALA A 59 -20.28 -15.89 -21.19
CA ALA A 59 -19.20 -15.41 -22.04
C ALA A 59 -19.51 -15.67 -23.52
N LYS A 60 -19.52 -14.61 -24.33
CA LYS A 60 -19.78 -14.69 -25.79
C LYS A 60 -18.62 -15.31 -26.58
N ARG A 61 -17.41 -15.27 -26.01
CA ARG A 61 -16.21 -15.90 -26.58
C ARG A 61 -15.25 -16.31 -25.47
N THR A 62 -14.47 -17.35 -25.72
CA THR A 62 -13.33 -17.74 -24.89
C THR A 62 -12.07 -17.08 -25.43
N ILE A 63 -11.37 -16.34 -24.57
CA ILE A 63 -10.07 -15.75 -24.91
C ILE A 63 -8.93 -16.68 -24.47
N GLY A 64 -7.82 -16.65 -25.20
CA GLY A 64 -6.61 -17.41 -24.81
C GLY A 64 -6.01 -16.87 -23.50
N SER A 65 -5.24 -17.71 -22.80
CA SER A 65 -4.60 -17.34 -21.52
C SER A 65 -3.70 -16.09 -21.64
N GLY A 66 -2.97 -15.95 -22.74
CA GLY A 66 -2.14 -14.77 -23.01
C GLY A 66 -2.94 -13.48 -23.24
N GLU A 67 -4.04 -13.55 -23.98
CA GLU A 67 -4.94 -12.39 -24.18
C GLU A 67 -5.62 -12.00 -22.86
N ALA A 68 -6.04 -12.98 -22.06
CA ALA A 68 -6.59 -12.74 -20.73
C ALA A 68 -5.59 -12.06 -19.79
N ALA A 69 -4.34 -12.51 -19.77
CA ALA A 69 -3.27 -11.90 -18.98
C ALA A 69 -2.99 -10.45 -19.42
N MET A 70 -2.95 -10.20 -20.73
CA MET A 70 -2.76 -8.86 -21.29
C MET A 70 -3.92 -7.92 -20.92
N MET A 71 -5.16 -8.39 -20.99
CA MET A 71 -6.33 -7.60 -20.58
C MET A 71 -6.31 -7.29 -19.08
N ALA A 72 -6.00 -8.29 -18.24
CA ALA A 72 -5.86 -8.09 -16.80
C ALA A 72 -4.77 -7.05 -16.48
N MET A 73 -3.62 -7.11 -17.16
CA MET A 73 -2.56 -6.12 -17.00
C MET A 73 -3.01 -4.71 -17.41
N LYS A 74 -3.73 -4.57 -18.53
CA LYS A 74 -4.29 -3.28 -18.94
C LYS A 74 -5.28 -2.74 -17.90
N THR A 75 -6.15 -3.59 -17.36
CA THR A 75 -7.08 -3.20 -16.30
C THR A 75 -6.34 -2.73 -15.06
N LEU A 76 -5.32 -3.45 -14.58
CA LEU A 76 -4.50 -3.03 -13.44
C LEU A 76 -3.82 -1.67 -13.67
N LEU A 77 -3.27 -1.45 -14.87
CA LEU A 77 -2.63 -0.18 -15.22
C LEU A 77 -3.62 0.99 -15.27
N VAL A 78 -4.86 0.75 -15.71
CA VAL A 78 -5.87 1.81 -15.83
C VAL A 78 -6.57 2.07 -14.50
N GLU A 79 -6.97 1.03 -13.78
CA GLU A 79 -7.73 1.15 -12.55
C GLU A 79 -6.83 1.45 -11.36
N VAL A 80 -5.83 0.60 -11.09
CA VAL A 80 -4.97 0.73 -9.91
C VAL A 80 -3.94 1.82 -10.10
N VAL A 81 -3.16 1.75 -11.18
CA VAL A 81 -2.03 2.66 -11.35
C VAL A 81 -2.49 4.10 -11.63
N ARG A 82 -3.56 4.21 -12.41
CA ARG A 82 -4.09 5.50 -12.86
C ARG A 82 -5.27 6.00 -12.06
N ALA A 83 -5.84 5.23 -11.13
CA ALA A 83 -7.09 5.57 -10.44
C ALA A 83 -8.20 5.93 -11.45
N GLY A 84 -8.37 5.08 -12.47
CA GLY A 84 -9.26 5.31 -13.61
C GLY A 84 -10.75 5.39 -13.25
N GLU A 85 -11.11 5.00 -12.02
CA GLU A 85 -12.47 5.14 -11.48
C GLU A 85 -12.88 6.61 -11.29
N PHE A 86 -11.94 7.54 -11.17
CA PHE A 86 -12.23 8.95 -10.95
C PHE A 86 -12.33 9.72 -12.27
N CYS A 87 -13.55 10.14 -12.63
CA CYS A 87 -13.79 11.04 -13.76
C CYS A 87 -13.29 12.47 -13.51
N SER A 88 -13.28 12.94 -12.25
CA SER A 88 -12.74 14.26 -11.89
C SER A 88 -11.22 14.19 -11.81
N GLN A 89 -10.54 14.99 -12.64
CA GLN A 89 -9.08 15.07 -12.66
C GLN A 89 -8.49 15.52 -11.31
N GLN A 90 -9.17 16.42 -10.59
CA GLN A 90 -8.74 16.87 -9.27
C GLN A 90 -8.80 15.73 -8.23
N ARG A 91 -9.94 15.02 -8.15
CA ARG A 91 -10.09 13.87 -7.24
C ARG A 91 -9.10 12.77 -7.58
N ARG A 92 -8.86 12.53 -8.88
CA ARG A 92 -7.90 11.55 -9.37
C ARG A 92 -6.48 11.86 -8.91
N ILE A 93 -6.02 13.11 -9.06
CA ILE A 93 -4.68 13.51 -8.61
C ILE A 93 -4.55 13.39 -7.09
N SER A 94 -5.54 13.90 -6.34
CA SER A 94 -5.58 13.75 -4.89
C SER A 94 -5.47 12.28 -4.46
N HIS A 95 -6.24 11.39 -5.09
CA HIS A 95 -6.23 9.96 -4.77
C HIS A 95 -4.89 9.29 -5.08
N LEU A 96 -4.26 9.64 -6.21
CA LEU A 96 -2.93 9.12 -6.56
C LEU A 96 -1.86 9.60 -5.56
N PHE A 97 -1.89 10.86 -5.17
CA PHE A 97 -0.98 11.41 -4.16
C PHE A 97 -1.15 10.72 -2.81
N MET A 98 -2.38 10.52 -2.35
CA MET A 98 -2.65 9.81 -1.09
C MET A 98 -2.23 8.33 -1.18
N PHE A 99 -2.61 7.62 -2.24
CA PHE A 99 -2.32 6.19 -2.38
C PHE A 99 -0.83 5.90 -2.46
N TYR A 100 -0.10 6.56 -3.38
CA TYR A 100 1.34 6.35 -3.52
C TYR A 100 2.14 6.97 -2.38
N GLY A 101 1.67 8.10 -1.84
CA GLY A 101 2.28 8.71 -0.66
C GLY A 101 2.21 7.77 0.54
N PHE A 102 1.03 7.21 0.81
CA PHE A 102 0.83 6.24 1.89
C PHE A 102 1.66 4.98 1.69
N LEU A 103 1.67 4.41 0.48
CA LEU A 103 2.46 3.21 0.19
C LEU A 103 3.96 3.45 0.39
N THR A 104 4.47 4.58 -0.11
CA THR A 104 5.88 4.96 0.03
C THR A 104 6.23 5.16 1.51
N TYR A 105 5.39 5.89 2.25
CA TYR A 105 5.57 6.12 3.69
C TYR A 105 5.55 4.81 4.49
N LEU A 106 4.59 3.93 4.20
CA LEU A 106 4.44 2.64 4.89
C LEU A 106 5.62 1.71 4.62
N VAL A 107 6.00 1.53 3.34
CA VAL A 107 7.10 0.63 2.96
C VAL A 107 8.43 1.12 3.54
N THR A 108 8.72 2.41 3.45
CA THR A 108 9.93 2.99 4.03
C THR A 108 9.93 2.90 5.56
N THR A 109 8.78 3.10 6.22
CA THR A 109 8.64 2.88 7.67
C THR A 109 8.97 1.44 8.05
N VAL A 110 8.30 0.46 7.43
CA VAL A 110 8.51 -0.97 7.73
C VAL A 110 9.96 -1.36 7.46
N THR A 111 10.53 -0.89 6.34
CA THR A 111 11.92 -1.18 5.98
C THR A 111 12.90 -0.60 6.99
N MET A 112 12.76 0.68 7.34
CA MET A 112 13.64 1.31 8.34
C MET A 112 13.49 0.64 9.70
N VAL A 113 12.25 0.31 10.10
CA VAL A 113 12.00 -0.29 11.42
C VAL A 113 12.59 -1.71 11.54
N LEU A 114 12.35 -2.55 10.53
CA LEU A 114 12.74 -3.95 10.59
C LEU A 114 14.20 -4.19 10.20
N CYS A 115 14.76 -3.37 9.31
CA CYS A 115 16.10 -3.61 8.75
C CYS A 115 17.18 -2.66 9.29
N TYR A 116 16.82 -1.48 9.82
CA TYR A 116 17.78 -0.40 10.07
C TYR A 116 17.74 0.21 11.49
N LEU A 117 17.33 -0.58 12.50
CA LEU A 117 17.38 -0.18 13.92
C LEU A 117 18.49 -0.83 14.75
N GLY A 118 19.34 -1.68 14.14
CA GLY A 118 20.46 -2.30 14.86
C GLY A 118 21.58 -1.32 15.16
N ASP A 119 22.40 -1.61 16.18
CA ASP A 119 23.45 -0.72 16.69
C ASP A 119 24.49 -0.30 15.62
N ASP A 120 24.71 -1.12 14.59
CA ASP A 120 25.63 -0.85 13.47
C ASP A 120 24.92 -0.54 12.13
N ALA A 121 23.60 -0.36 12.14
CA ALA A 121 22.83 -0.24 10.93
C ALA A 121 22.93 1.16 10.29
N VAL A 122 23.67 1.25 9.17
CA VAL A 122 23.74 2.48 8.38
C VAL A 122 22.50 2.56 7.48
N THR A 123 21.59 3.49 7.78
CA THR A 123 20.38 3.69 6.98
C THR A 123 20.74 4.41 5.67
N PRO A 124 20.38 3.87 4.49
CA PRO A 124 20.53 4.57 3.22
C PRO A 124 19.71 5.87 3.21
N VAL A 125 20.35 6.98 2.87
CA VAL A 125 19.74 8.34 2.88
C VAL A 125 18.45 8.42 2.05
N ILE A 126 18.32 7.58 1.01
CA ILE A 126 17.10 7.52 0.20
C ILE A 126 15.86 7.11 0.99
N LEU A 127 15.99 6.31 2.05
CA LEU A 127 14.85 5.83 2.84
C LEU A 127 14.19 6.96 3.64
N PRO A 128 14.91 7.76 4.46
CA PRO A 128 14.33 8.94 5.10
C PRO A 128 13.76 9.96 4.11
N LEU A 129 14.41 10.15 2.94
CA LEU A 129 13.91 11.07 1.92
C LEU A 129 12.56 10.62 1.36
N LEU A 130 12.45 9.34 0.98
CA LEU A 130 11.20 8.75 0.49
C LEU A 130 10.12 8.73 1.58
N TRP A 131 10.48 8.51 2.83
CA TRP A 131 9.57 8.57 3.96
C TRP A 131 8.93 9.95 4.12
N ASN A 132 9.76 11.01 4.13
CA ASN A 132 9.29 12.39 4.20
C ASN A 132 8.48 12.79 2.97
N LEU A 133 8.91 12.37 1.77
CA LEU A 133 8.17 12.61 0.54
C LEU A 133 6.79 11.93 0.58
N GLY A 134 6.72 10.68 1.04
CA GLY A 134 5.47 9.95 1.19
C GLY A 134 4.50 10.65 2.13
N ALA A 135 4.98 11.11 3.29
CA ALA A 135 4.18 11.89 4.23
C ALA A 135 3.63 13.18 3.59
N LEU A 136 4.50 13.93 2.90
CA LEU A 136 4.12 15.17 2.21
C LEU A 136 3.09 14.91 1.11
N MET A 137 3.25 13.83 0.33
CA MET A 137 2.29 13.44 -0.70
C MET A 137 0.90 13.15 -0.10
N VAL A 138 0.84 12.49 1.06
CA VAL A 138 -0.43 12.23 1.76
C VAL A 138 -1.08 13.54 2.23
N VAL A 139 -0.30 14.45 2.83
CA VAL A 139 -0.82 15.75 3.29
C VAL A 139 -1.35 16.58 2.13
N ILE A 140 -0.58 16.71 1.04
CA ILE A 140 -1.02 17.44 -0.16
C ILE A 140 -2.24 16.77 -0.78
N GLY A 141 -2.22 15.45 -0.94
CA GLY A 141 -3.34 14.70 -1.50
C GLY A 141 -4.62 14.88 -0.69
N GLY A 142 -4.53 14.80 0.63
CA GLY A 142 -5.67 14.98 1.54
C GLY A 142 -6.20 16.42 1.57
N ALA A 143 -5.32 17.42 1.53
CA ALA A 143 -5.73 18.82 1.47
C ALA A 143 -6.42 19.18 0.13
N TRP A 144 -6.02 18.54 -0.97
CA TRP A 144 -6.60 18.71 -2.31
C TRP A 144 -7.89 17.87 -2.51
N PHE A 145 -8.28 17.03 -1.56
CA PHE A 145 -9.44 16.15 -1.76
C PHE A 145 -10.79 16.91 -1.79
N PHE A 146 -10.84 18.09 -1.18
CA PHE A 146 -12.01 18.98 -1.10
C PHE A 146 -12.01 20.03 -2.22
#